data_AF-A0A3D2HWK7-F1
#
_entry.id   AF-A0A3D2HWK7-F1
#
_cell.length_a   1.000
_cell.length_b   1.000
_cell.length_c   1.000
_cell.angle_alpha   90.00
_cell.angle_beta   90.00
_cell.angle_gamma   90.00
#
_symmetry.space_group_name_H-M   'P 1'
#
loop_
_entity.id
_entity.type
_entity.pdbx_description
1 polymer ?
#
loop_
_entity_poly.entity_id
_entity_poly.type
_entity_poly.pdbx_seq_one_letter_code
_entity_poly.pdbx_strand_id
1 'polypeptide(L)'
;MISNIISSLFGSITIEVTPEELFNASEELINEANRLKQRIERLKSVINGTSSYWNGDVSNMERSIYRNRYRDALIMIEKINNYASELKTIAQNYSDTELTITESVQELPSNILS
;
A
#
# COMPACT_ATOMS: atom_id res chain seq x y z
N MET A 1 -9.31 5.39 -20.39
CA MET A 1 -9.68 4.24 -19.56
C MET A 1 -10.66 3.39 -20.33
N ILE A 2 -10.26 2.18 -20.71
CA ILE A 2 -11.14 1.22 -21.39
C ILE A 2 -11.71 0.35 -20.28
N SER A 3 -13.02 0.42 -20.05
CA SER A 3 -13.70 -0.41 -19.05
C SER A 3 -13.81 -1.84 -19.58
N ASN A 4 -13.16 -2.80 -18.91
CA ASN A 4 -13.41 -4.21 -19.17
C ASN A 4 -14.67 -4.64 -18.41
N ILE A 5 -15.74 -4.92 -19.14
CA ILE A 5 -16.98 -5.47 -18.60
C ILE A 5 -16.92 -6.99 -18.78
N ILE A 6 -16.84 -7.74 -17.67
CA ILE A 6 -16.98 -9.20 -17.68
C ILE A 6 -18.33 -9.55 -17.08
N SER A 7 -19.18 -10.23 -17.85
CA SER A 7 -20.45 -10.76 -17.37
C SER A 7 -20.20 -12.04 -16.57
N SER A 8 -20.32 -11.98 -15.23
CA SER A 8 -20.37 -13.18 -14.39
C SER A 8 -21.82 -13.60 -14.14
N LEU A 9 -22.06 -14.88 -13.83
CA LEU A 9 -23.36 -15.43 -13.40
C LEU A 9 -23.94 -14.73 -12.14
N PHE A 10 -23.18 -13.88 -11.46
CA PHE A 10 -23.56 -13.10 -10.28
C PHE A 10 -23.67 -11.59 -10.53
N GLY A 11 -23.67 -11.14 -11.78
CA GLY A 11 -23.78 -9.73 -12.16
C GLY A 11 -22.45 -9.09 -12.54
N SER A 12 -22.53 -7.93 -13.20
CA SER A 12 -21.37 -7.17 -13.68
C SER A 12 -20.67 -6.47 -12.52
N ILE A 13 -19.50 -6.97 -12.13
CA ILE A 13 -18.58 -6.25 -11.26
C ILE A 13 -17.64 -5.47 -12.19
N THR A 14 -17.76 -4.15 -12.20
CA THR A 14 -16.88 -3.28 -12.98
C THR A 14 -15.73 -2.85 -12.09
N ILE A 15 -14.53 -3.32 -12.39
CA ILE A 15 -13.30 -2.81 -11.78
C ILE A 15 -12.84 -1.63 -12.64
N GLU A 16 -12.78 -0.43 -12.05
CA GLU A 16 -12.40 0.79 -12.80
C GLU A 16 -10.89 0.89 -13.11
N VAL A 17 -10.07 0.01 -12.50
CA VAL A 17 -8.61 -0.01 -12.58
C VAL A 17 -8.08 -1.42 -12.81
N THR A 18 -6.97 -1.59 -13.53
CA THR A 18 -6.40 -2.91 -13.82
C THR A 18 -5.67 -3.50 -12.60
N PRO A 19 -5.54 -4.84 -12.49
CA PRO A 19 -4.70 -5.45 -11.44
C PRO A 19 -3.24 -4.93 -11.46
N GLU A 20 -2.71 -4.63 -12.64
CA GLU A 20 -1.38 -4.03 -12.81
C GLU A 20 -1.31 -2.61 -12.23
N GLU A 21 -2.31 -1.75 -12.50
CA GLU A 21 -2.40 -0.41 -11.92
C GLU A 21 -2.48 -0.45 -10.38
N LEU A 22 -3.28 -1.39 -9.83
CA LEU A 22 -3.38 -1.61 -8.39
C LEU A 22 -2.06 -2.08 -7.77
N PHE A 23 -1.37 -3.01 -8.43
CA PHE A 23 -0.07 -3.51 -7.99
C PHE A 23 0.96 -2.38 -7.99
N ASN A 24 1.06 -1.61 -9.07
CA ASN A 24 2.01 -0.50 -9.19
C ASN A 24 1.75 0.57 -8.11
N ALA A 25 0.49 0.94 -7.87
CA ALA A 25 0.12 1.86 -6.81
C ALA A 25 0.53 1.36 -5.42
N SER A 26 0.41 0.03 -5.17
CA SER A 26 0.84 -0.57 -3.90
C SER A 26 2.34 -0.47 -3.68
N GLU A 27 3.15 -0.73 -4.72
CA GLU A 27 4.61 -0.65 -4.66
C GLU A 27 5.07 0.80 -4.50
N GLU A 28 4.43 1.76 -5.18
CA GLU A 28 4.68 3.19 -4.98
C GLU A 28 4.41 3.62 -3.52
N LEU A 29 3.30 3.17 -2.94
CA LEU A 29 2.93 3.49 -1.56
C LEU A 29 3.98 2.96 -0.55
N ILE A 30 4.47 1.73 -0.75
CA ILE A 30 5.53 1.11 0.06
C ILE A 30 6.82 1.92 -0.05
N ASN A 31 7.19 2.32 -1.28
CA ASN A 31 8.40 3.10 -1.51
C ASN A 31 8.33 4.46 -0.81
N GLU A 32 7.20 5.15 -0.87
CA GLU A 32 7.01 6.42 -0.16
C GLU A 32 6.98 6.25 1.36
N ALA A 33 6.35 5.19 1.88
CA ALA A 33 6.38 4.86 3.30
C ALA A 33 7.82 4.64 3.80
N ASN A 34 8.65 3.94 3.02
CA ASN A 34 10.06 3.73 3.33
C ASN A 34 10.87 5.03 3.31
N ARG A 35 10.65 5.90 2.32
CA ARG A 35 11.28 7.24 2.26
C ARG A 35 10.89 8.09 3.46
N LEU A 36 9.62 8.06 3.86
CA LEU A 36 9.12 8.79 5.02
C LEU A 36 9.76 8.29 6.32
N LYS A 37 9.86 6.97 6.49
CA LYS A 37 10.54 6.34 7.64
C LYS A 37 11.99 6.80 7.74
N GLN A 38 12.74 6.79 6.64
CA GLN A 38 14.14 7.25 6.62
C GLN A 38 14.26 8.72 7.04
N ARG A 39 13.35 9.60 6.58
CA ARG A 39 13.35 11.02 6.96
C ARG A 39 13.08 11.22 8.45
N ILE A 40 12.14 10.47 9.02
CA ILE A 40 11.79 10.53 10.44
C ILE A 40 12.94 10.01 11.32
N GLU A 41 13.60 8.92 10.92
CA GLU A 41 14.79 8.44 11.64
C GLU A 41 15.94 9.45 11.58
N ARG A 42 16.12 10.13 10.44
CA ARG A 42 17.10 11.21 10.33
C ARG A 42 16.76 12.38 11.26
N LEU A 43 15.50 12.79 11.33
CA LEU A 43 15.05 13.82 12.28
C LEU A 43 15.34 13.43 13.73
N LYS A 44 15.09 12.17 14.10
CA LYS A 44 15.41 11.65 15.43
C LYS A 44 16.90 11.71 15.73
N SER A 45 17.75 11.34 14.78
CA SER A 45 19.20 11.43 14.92
C SER A 45 19.66 12.87 15.14
N VAL A 46 19.17 13.82 14.34
CA VAL A 46 19.50 15.26 14.47
C VAL A 46 19.06 15.79 15.83
N ILE A 47 17.82 15.53 16.25
CA ILE A 47 17.30 16.01 17.53
C ILE A 47 18.08 15.43 18.71
N ASN A 48 18.40 14.14 18.67
CA ASN A 48 19.24 13.51 19.68
C ASN A 48 20.64 14.12 19.72
N GLY A 49 21.24 14.46 18.57
CA GLY A 49 22.52 15.16 18.48
C GLY A 49 22.48 16.58 19.04
N THR A 50 21.34 17.26 19.00
CA THR A 50 21.15 18.59 19.58
C THR A 50 20.84 18.59 21.09
N SER A 51 20.60 17.42 21.67
CA SER A 51 20.15 17.28 23.07
C SER A 51 21.14 17.84 24.09
N SER A 52 22.44 17.82 23.78
CA SER A 52 23.52 18.35 24.63
C SER A 52 23.53 19.88 24.74
N TYR A 53 22.96 20.59 23.75
CA TYR A 53 22.99 22.05 23.70
C TYR A 53 21.82 22.70 24.46
N TRP A 54 20.72 21.98 24.67
CA TRP A 54 19.47 22.53 25.20
C TRP A 54 19.11 21.86 26.54
N ASN A 55 19.62 22.41 27.64
CA ASN A 55 19.33 21.99 29.01
C ASN A 55 18.32 22.95 29.68
N GLY A 56 17.19 22.42 30.16
CA GLY A 56 16.14 23.18 30.85
C GLY A 56 14.75 22.52 30.79
N ASP A 57 13.78 23.05 31.54
CA ASP A 57 12.43 22.47 31.62
C ASP A 57 11.67 22.55 30.28
N VAL A 58 11.86 23.64 29.53
CA VAL A 58 11.30 23.79 28.17
C VAL A 58 11.85 22.72 27.23
N SER A 59 13.13 22.36 27.34
CA SER A 59 13.72 21.33 26.47
C SER A 59 13.25 19.92 26.82
N ASN A 60 12.93 19.65 28.09
CA ASN A 60 12.26 18.41 28.49
C ASN A 60 10.86 18.29 27.88
N MET A 61 10.08 19.38 27.89
CA MET A 61 8.73 19.41 27.31
C MET A 61 8.77 19.19 25.79
N GLU A 62 9.60 19.93 25.07
CA GLU A 62 9.75 19.79 23.61
C GLU A 62 10.21 18.38 23.20
N ARG A 63 11.13 17.77 23.97
CA ARG A 63 11.55 16.37 23.75
C ARG A 63 10.41 15.38 23.92
N SER A 64 9.51 15.62 24.89
CA SER A 64 8.34 14.78 25.11
C SER A 64 7.35 14.89 23.96
N ILE A 65 7.05 16.13 23.52
CA ILE A 65 6.18 16.40 22.36
C ILE A 65 6.74 15.74 21.10
N TYR A 66 8.05 15.89 20.86
CA TYR A 66 8.73 15.26 19.74
C TYR A 66 8.61 13.74 19.78
N ARG A 67 8.88 13.10 20.94
CA ARG A 67 8.76 11.64 21.08
C ARG A 67 7.36 11.14 20.75
N ASN A 68 6.31 11.86 21.18
CA ASN A 68 4.94 11.52 20.86
C ASN A 68 4.68 11.62 19.35
N ARG A 69 5.07 12.73 18.71
CA ARG A 69 4.93 12.91 17.26
C ARG A 69 5.71 11.88 16.45
N TYR A 70 6.90 11.51 16.89
CA TYR A 70 7.70 10.45 16.28
C TYR A 70 6.97 9.10 16.33
N ARG A 71 6.39 8.75 17.48
CA ARG A 71 5.60 7.53 17.63
C ARG A 71 4.36 7.56 16.73
N ASP A 72 3.64 8.66 16.69
CA ASP A 72 2.43 8.79 15.87
C ASP A 72 2.76 8.67 14.37
N ALA A 73 3.91 9.20 13.95
CA ALA A 73 4.40 9.07 12.58
C ALA A 73 4.78 7.61 12.24
N LEU A 74 5.37 6.86 13.17
CA LEU A 74 5.63 5.43 12.97
C LEU A 74 4.33 4.61 12.82
N ILE A 75 3.32 4.90 13.63
CA ILE A 75 2.00 4.27 13.53
C ILE A 75 1.36 4.56 12.17
N MET A 76 1.49 5.80 11.68
CA MET A 76 0.99 6.17 10.36
C MET A 76 1.69 5.40 9.24
N ILE A 77 3.03 5.28 9.30
CA ILE A 77 3.81 4.49 8.33
C ILE A 77 3.36 3.02 8.33
N GLU A 78 3.14 2.44 9.52
CA GLU A 78 2.66 1.06 9.64
C GLU A 78 1.31 0.87 8.96
N LYS A 79 0.35 1.79 9.18
CA LYS A 79 -0.96 1.76 8.51
C LYS A 79 -0.83 1.86 6.99
N ILE A 80 0.04 2.73 6.49
CA ILE A 80 0.30 2.86 5.05
C ILE A 80 0.81 1.54 4.47
N ASN A 81 1.77 0.88 5.14
CA ASN A 81 2.29 -0.41 4.70
C ASN A 81 1.22 -1.50 4.71
N ASN A 82 0.35 -1.52 5.73
CA ASN A 82 -0.76 -2.48 5.79
C ASN A 82 -1.72 -2.29 4.62
N TYR A 83 -2.14 -1.05 4.33
CA TYR A 83 -3.01 -0.77 3.19
C TYR A 83 -2.35 -1.11 1.84
N ALA A 84 -1.05 -0.86 1.69
CA ALA A 84 -0.33 -1.27 0.49
C ALA A 84 -0.31 -2.80 0.33
N SER A 85 -0.08 -3.55 1.41
CA SER A 85 -0.10 -5.01 1.38
C SER A 85 -1.49 -5.57 1.05
N GLU A 86 -2.55 -4.95 1.59
CA GLU A 86 -3.93 -5.29 1.27
C GLU A 86 -4.23 -5.04 -0.22
N LEU A 87 -3.80 -3.88 -0.75
CA LEU A 87 -3.97 -3.53 -2.15
C LEU A 87 -3.26 -4.52 -3.09
N LYS A 88 -2.05 -4.94 -2.72
CA LYS A 88 -1.28 -5.95 -3.44
C LYS A 88 -1.98 -7.32 -3.42
N THR A 89 -2.54 -7.70 -2.28
CA THR A 89 -3.30 -8.95 -2.12
C THR A 89 -4.54 -8.95 -3.01
N ILE A 90 -5.25 -7.82 -3.06
CA ILE A 90 -6.40 -7.63 -3.94
C ILE A 90 -5.97 -7.79 -5.40
N ALA A 91 -4.90 -7.12 -5.83
CA ALA A 91 -4.37 -7.22 -7.19
C ALA A 91 -4.03 -8.68 -7.56
N GLN A 92 -3.36 -9.42 -6.67
CA GLN A 92 -3.01 -10.83 -6.88
C GLN A 92 -4.24 -11.72 -7.03
N ASN A 93 -5.21 -11.61 -6.12
CA ASN A 93 -6.43 -12.41 -6.17
C ASN A 93 -7.20 -12.22 -7.49
N TYR A 94 -7.21 -11.01 -8.03
CA TYR A 94 -7.83 -10.73 -9.32
C TYR A 94 -7.07 -11.37 -10.48
N SER A 95 -5.74 -11.21 -10.53
CA SER A 95 -4.91 -11.85 -11.57
C SER A 95 -5.06 -13.38 -11.57
N ASP A 96 -5.08 -14.01 -10.39
CA ASP A 96 -5.24 -15.47 -10.26
C ASP A 96 -6.64 -15.92 -10.73
N THR A 97 -7.67 -15.12 -10.43
CA THR A 97 -9.04 -15.40 -10.87
C THR A 97 -9.17 -15.27 -12.39
N GLU A 98 -8.58 -14.24 -13.00
CA GLU A 98 -8.55 -14.06 -14.46
C GLU A 98 -7.81 -15.21 -15.16
N LEU A 99 -6.68 -15.65 -14.60
CA LEU A 99 -5.94 -16.80 -15.10
C LEU A 99 -6.80 -18.07 -15.06
N THR A 100 -7.41 -18.36 -13.91
CA THR A 100 -8.26 -19.54 -13.71
C THR A 100 -9.46 -19.56 -14.66
N ILE A 101 -10.11 -18.40 -14.88
CA ILE A 101 -11.20 -18.26 -15.84
C ILE A 101 -10.70 -18.50 -17.26
N THR A 102 -9.53 -17.95 -17.63
CA THR A 102 -8.96 -18.13 -18.97
C THR A 102 -8.61 -19.59 -19.24
N GLU A 103 -8.01 -20.29 -18.27
CA GLU A 103 -7.73 -21.72 -18.35
C GLU A 103 -9.03 -22.53 -18.48
N SER A 104 -10.04 -22.23 -17.65
CA SER A 104 -11.36 -22.89 -17.73
C SER A 104 -12.05 -22.66 -19.08
N VAL A 105 -11.91 -21.47 -19.67
CA VAL A 105 -12.47 -21.14 -20.99
C VAL A 105 -11.68 -21.82 -22.12
N GLN A 106 -10.37 -21.99 -21.97
CA GLN A 106 -9.54 -22.73 -22.93
C GLN A 106 -9.80 -24.25 -22.86
N GLU A 107 -10.21 -24.76 -21.71
CA GLU A 107 -10.63 -26.15 -21.52
C GLU A 107 -12.06 -26.44 -22.01
N LEU A 108 -12.87 -25.40 -22.26
CA LEU A 108 -14.14 -25.59 -22.97
C LEU A 108 -13.82 -25.98 -24.42
N PRO A 109 -14.27 -27.17 -24.90
CA PRO A 109 -14.00 -27.59 -26.27
C PRO A 109 -14.54 -26.55 -27.24
N SER A 110 -13.70 -26.12 -28.18
CA SER A 110 -14.00 -25.11 -29.21
C SER A 110 -15.05 -25.56 -30.25
N ASN A 111 -15.90 -26.52 -29.91
CA ASN A 111 -16.83 -27.14 -30.82
C ASN A 111 -18.24 -27.24 -30.20
N ILE A 112 -19.01 -26.16 -30.32
CA ILE A 112 -20.48 -26.21 -30.14
C ILE A 112 -21.21 -25.50 -31.29
N LEU A 113 -20.58 -25.30 -32.45
CA LEU A 113 -21.27 -24.88 -33.67
C LEU A 113 -20.92 -25.84 -34.82
N SER A 114 -21.61 -26.97 -34.83
CA SER A 114 -21.89 -27.79 -36.02
C SER A 114 -23.23 -27.37 -36.61
#